data_AF-A0A935C6G0-F1
#
_entry.id   AF-A0A935C6G0-F1
#
_cell.length_a   1.000
_cell.length_b   1.000
_cell.length_c   1.000
_cell.angle_alpha   90.00
_cell.angle_beta   90.00
_cell.angle_gamma   90.00
#
_symmetry.space_group_name_H-M   'P 1'
#
loop_
_entity.id
_entity.type
_entity.pdbx_description
1 polymer ?
#
loop_
_entity_poly.entity_id
_entity_poly.type
_entity_poly.pdbx_seq_one_letter_code
_entity_poly.pdbx_strand_id
1 'polypeptide(L)' 'MNHEGYRDPTADRAVRKADKMPKHIRKIFDALNTVVSVQGIKVTEITDKHTGRKWKL' A
#
# COMPACT_ATOMS: atom_id res chain seq x y z
N MET A 1 -11.21 -18.24 -1.56
CA MET A 1 -12.21 -19.28 -1.22
C MET A 1 -11.48 -20.38 -0.49
N ASN A 2 -11.77 -20.57 0.78
CA ASN A 2 -11.35 -21.72 1.57
C ASN A 2 -12.16 -22.96 1.14
N HIS A 3 -11.61 -24.15 1.39
CA HIS A 3 -12.06 -25.46 0.89
C HIS A 3 -13.49 -25.89 1.29
N GLU A 4 -14.22 -25.08 2.06
CA GLU A 4 -15.54 -25.39 2.66
C GLU A 4 -16.70 -24.63 1.99
N GLY A 5 -16.45 -23.89 0.91
CA GLY A 5 -17.50 -23.22 0.14
C GLY A 5 -18.13 -21.97 0.80
N TYR A 6 -17.78 -21.66 2.06
CA TYR A 6 -18.17 -20.39 2.68
C TYR A 6 -17.23 -19.28 2.24
N ARG A 7 -17.77 -18.22 1.65
CA ARG A 7 -17.02 -17.01 1.36
C ARG A 7 -16.79 -16.29 2.68
N ASP A 8 -15.68 -16.58 3.37
CA ASP A 8 -15.32 -15.91 4.61
C ASP A 8 -15.09 -14.41 4.36
N PRO A 9 -16.03 -13.54 4.78
CA PRO A 9 -15.93 -12.10 4.54
C PRO A 9 -14.80 -11.47 5.36
N THR A 10 -14.29 -12.16 6.38
CA THR A 10 -13.16 -11.75 7.22
C THR A 10 -11.86 -11.96 6.46
N ALA A 11 -11.69 -13.12 5.82
CA ALA A 11 -10.55 -13.41 4.96
C ALA A 11 -10.51 -12.47 3.74
N ASP A 12 -11.64 -12.26 3.06
CA ASP A 12 -11.74 -11.34 1.92
C ASP A 12 -11.43 -9.88 2.33
N ARG A 13 -11.85 -9.45 3.54
CA ARG A 13 -11.48 -8.13 4.09
C ARG A 13 -10.01 -8.03 4.47
N ALA A 14 -9.41 -9.10 5.00
CA ALA A 14 -8.01 -9.14 5.39
C ALA A 14 -7.09 -9.04 4.15
N VAL A 15 -7.39 -9.79 3.08
CA VAL A 15 -6.66 -9.72 1.81
C VAL A 15 -6.80 -8.32 1.19
N ARG A 16 -8.03 -7.80 1.09
CA ARG A 16 -8.27 -6.43 0.58
C ARG A 16 -7.58 -5.33 1.39
N LYS A 17 -7.41 -5.52 2.71
CA LYS A 17 -6.65 -4.60 3.56
C LYS A 17 -5.14 -4.79 3.42
N ALA A 18 -4.67 -6.00 3.15
CA ALA A 18 -3.25 -6.32 2.98
C ALA A 18 -2.67 -5.70 1.70
N ASP A 19 -3.47 -5.62 0.63
CA ASP A 19 -3.07 -4.98 -0.63
C ASP A 19 -3.10 -3.44 -0.55
N LYS A 20 -3.80 -2.87 0.44
CA LYS A 20 -3.88 -1.42 0.61
C LYS A 20 -2.61 -0.87 1.25
N MET A 21 -2.09 0.22 0.70
CA MET A 21 -0.99 0.95 1.31
C MET A 21 -1.32 1.33 2.76
N PRO A 22 -0.50 0.93 3.75
CA PRO A 22 -0.71 1.31 5.15
C PRO A 22 -0.70 2.84 5.33
N LYS A 23 -1.52 3.35 6.24
CA LYS A 23 -1.65 4.81 6.45
C LYS A 23 -0.33 5.50 6.77
N HIS A 24 0.56 4.87 7.54
CA HIS A 24 1.86 5.45 7.88
C HIS A 24 2.77 5.55 6.65
N ILE A 25 2.77 4.54 5.76
CA ILE A 25 3.49 4.59 4.47
C ILE A 25 2.91 5.68 3.57
N ARG A 26 1.58 5.80 3.50
CA ARG A 26 0.94 6.88 2.73
C ARG A 26 1.37 8.27 3.21
N LYS A 27 1.41 8.50 4.52
CA LYS A 27 1.89 9.78 5.08
C LYS A 27 3.33 10.10 4.66
N ILE A 28 4.21 9.10 4.65
CA ILE A 28 5.60 9.25 4.19
C ILE A 28 5.63 9.56 2.68
N PHE A 29 4.82 8.86 1.89
CA PHE A 29 4.68 9.12 0.45
C PHE A 29 4.25 10.56 0.16
N ASP A 30 3.24 11.05 0.87
CA ASP A 30 2.71 12.40 0.71
C ASP A 30 3.77 13.45 1.10
N ALA A 31 4.44 13.27 2.24
CA ALA A 31 5.51 14.16 2.70
C ALA A 31 6.71 14.21 1.74
N LEU A 32 7.14 13.05 1.21
CA LEU A 32 8.20 13.00 0.19
C LEU A 32 7.79 13.78 -1.05
N ASN A 33 6.56 13.59 -1.54
CA ASN A 33 6.06 14.34 -2.69
C ASN A 33 6.00 15.84 -2.44
N THR A 34 5.65 16.30 -1.24
CA THR A 34 5.71 17.73 -0.89
C THR A 34 7.12 18.31 -1.05
N VAL A 35 8.15 17.56 -0.67
CA VAL A 35 9.54 18.01 -0.78
C VAL A 35 10.03 17.98 -2.23
N VAL A 36 9.80 16.86 -2.93
CA VAL A 36 10.33 16.68 -4.30
C VAL A 36 9.57 17.49 -5.35
N SER A 37 8.30 17.85 -5.09
CA SER A 37 7.50 18.65 -6.01
C SER A 37 8.08 20.04 -6.25
N VAL A 38 8.82 20.59 -5.27
CA VAL A 38 9.51 21.88 -5.41
C VAL A 38 10.53 21.86 -6.56
N GLN A 39 11.09 20.69 -6.86
CA GLN A 39 12.05 20.48 -7.94
C GLN A 39 11.40 19.89 -9.21
N GLY A 40 10.07 19.85 -9.28
CA GLY A 40 9.35 19.25 -10.42
C GLY A 40 9.45 17.71 -10.48
N ILE A 41 9.83 17.07 -9.38
CA ILE A 41 9.99 15.62 -9.28
C ILE A 41 8.78 15.02 -8.55
N LYS A 42 8.39 13.80 -8.90
CA LYS A 42 7.29 13.05 -8.26
C LYS A 42 7.75 11.66 -7.86
N VAL A 43 7.43 11.25 -6.64
CA VAL A 43 7.55 9.85 -6.21
C VAL A 43 6.33 9.10 -6.73
N THR A 44 6.55 7.99 -7.45
CA THR A 44 5.48 7.18 -8.07
C THR A 44 5.32 5.81 -7.42
N GLU A 45 6.35 5.29 -6.75
CA GLU A 45 6.35 3.97 -6.11
C GLU A 45 7.18 4.02 -4.82
N ILE A 46 6.72 3.31 -3.78
CA ILE A 46 7.51 2.98 -2.59
C ILE A 46 7.58 1.46 -2.46
N THR A 47 8.78 0.96 -2.18
CA THR A 47 9.03 -0.46 -1.89
C THR A 47 9.44 -0.62 -0.42
N ASP A 48 8.74 -1.46 0.33
CA ASP A 48 9.20 -1.95 1.63
C ASP A 48 10.32 -2.96 1.41
N LYS A 49 11.53 -2.63 1.87
CA LYS A 49 12.72 -3.48 1.71
C LYS A 49 12.66 -4.78 2.52
N HIS A 50 11.88 -4.82 3.60
CA HIS A 50 11.78 -6.01 4.46
C HIS A 50 10.80 -7.04 3.91
N THR A 51 9.68 -6.58 3.33
CA THR A 51 8.65 -7.48 2.79
C THR A 51 8.63 -7.59 1.27
N GLY A 52 9.38 -6.73 0.57
CA GLY A 52 9.36 -6.62 -0.89
C GLY A 52 8.07 -6.00 -1.46
N ARG A 53 7.13 -5.60 -0.60
CA ARG A 53 5.84 -5.04 -1.02
C ARG A 53 6.05 -3.69 -1.68
N LYS A 54 5.32 -3.47 -2.77
CA LYS A 54 5.35 -2.24 -3.54
C LYS A 54 3.99 -1.57 -3.49
N TRP A 55 3.99 -0.26 -3.31
CA TRP A 55 2.78 0.53 -3.37
C TRP A 55 2.98 1.71 -4.33
N LYS A 56 1.98 1.91 -5.18
CA LYS A 56 1.85 3.04 -6.10
C LYS A 56 0.63 3.87 -5.69
N LEU A 57 0.67 5.18 -5.93
CA LEU A 57 -0.52 6.04 -5.84
C LEU A 57 -1.36 5.93 -7.11
#